data_AF-A0A358L7E4-F1
#
_entry.id   AF-A0A358L7E4-F1
#
_cell.length_a   1.000
_cell.length_b   1.000
_cell.length_c   1.000
_cell.angle_alpha   90.00
_cell.angle_beta   90.00
_cell.angle_gamma   90.00
#
_symmetry.space_group_name_H-M   'P 1'
#
loop_
_entity.id
_entity.type
_entity.pdbx_description
1 polymer ?
#
loop_
_entity_poly.entity_id
_entity_poly.type
_entity_poly.pdbx_seq_one_letter_code
_entity_poly.pdbx_strand_id
1 'polypeptide(L)'
;MLLAFILSGCVVQQQQQQQPAPVEPAQPFPEQPQPLPTEPPPSETVPQPPKMQSINWDASVTPLVAQMLKADGITAGSVLLIDGVKNSTNGSLQRAKATAALQSALQNNTQFKLVTPEQLATAKQTLGLSAEDSLGSRSKAVGLARYVGAQYVLYTNAKGDVKSPTLQMQLMLVQTGEIIWSGNGVVQH
;
A
#
# COMPACT_ATOMS: atom_id res chain seq x y z
N MET A 1 -34.57 -50.41 -11.55
CA MET A 1 -34.17 -49.15 -12.22
C MET A 1 -32.82 -48.74 -11.65
N LEU A 2 -31.80 -48.62 -12.53
CA LEU A 2 -30.40 -48.19 -12.36
C LEU A 2 -29.49 -49.01 -11.41
N LEU A 3 -28.62 -49.91 -11.89
CA LEU A 3 -27.32 -49.83 -12.62
C LEU A 3 -26.12 -49.26 -11.80
N ALA A 4 -25.12 -50.13 -11.63
CA ALA A 4 -23.78 -49.85 -11.11
C ALA A 4 -22.70 -50.48 -12.03
N PHE A 5 -21.51 -49.84 -12.05
CA PHE A 5 -20.22 -50.17 -12.70
C PHE A 5 -20.20 -50.09 -14.25
N ILE A 6 -19.13 -49.66 -14.96
CA ILE A 6 -17.72 -50.09 -14.92
C ILE A 6 -16.77 -49.06 -15.60
N LEU A 7 -15.47 -49.16 -15.27
CA LEU A 7 -14.26 -48.46 -15.73
C LEU A 7 -14.00 -48.47 -17.25
N SER A 8 -13.21 -47.51 -17.75
CA SER A 8 -12.10 -47.76 -18.70
C SER A 8 -11.19 -46.53 -18.87
N GLY A 9 -9.89 -46.71 -18.62
CA GLY A 9 -8.84 -45.72 -18.90
C GLY A 9 -8.39 -45.79 -20.36
N CYS A 10 -7.96 -44.64 -20.91
CA CYS A 10 -7.39 -44.60 -22.25
C CYS A 10 -5.93 -45.05 -22.24
N VAL A 11 -5.68 -45.96 -23.18
CA VAL A 11 -4.52 -46.81 -23.34
C VAL A 11 -3.30 -46.04 -23.84
N VAL A 12 -2.14 -46.39 -23.28
CA VAL A 12 -0.82 -46.07 -23.82
C VAL A 12 -0.57 -47.03 -24.98
N GLN A 13 -0.25 -46.53 -26.18
CA GLN A 13 0.14 -47.40 -27.28
C GLN A 13 1.63 -47.20 -27.57
N GLN A 14 2.40 -48.20 -27.12
CA GLN A 14 3.82 -48.35 -27.35
C GLN A 14 4.13 -48.81 -28.78
N GLN A 15 5.22 -48.25 -29.30
CA GLN A 15 6.30 -48.90 -30.07
C GLN A 15 5.94 -49.80 -31.26
N GLN A 16 6.39 -49.40 -32.45
CA GLN A 16 7.01 -50.33 -33.38
C GLN A 16 8.42 -49.85 -33.75
N GLN A 17 9.38 -50.68 -33.38
CA GLN A 17 10.77 -50.67 -33.79
C GLN A 17 10.86 -50.85 -35.31
N GLN A 18 11.76 -50.11 -35.97
CA GLN A 18 12.51 -50.68 -37.10
C GLN A 18 13.99 -50.30 -37.00
N GLN A 19 14.78 -51.33 -37.25
CA GLN A 19 16.20 -51.56 -37.06
C GLN A 19 17.08 -50.76 -38.03
N PRO A 20 18.36 -50.44 -37.72
CA PRO A 20 19.19 -49.62 -38.59
C PRO A 20 19.69 -50.42 -39.80
N ALA A 21 19.45 -49.89 -41.00
CA ALA A 21 19.97 -50.41 -42.26
C ALA A 21 21.35 -49.79 -42.60
N PRO A 22 22.19 -50.49 -43.39
CA PRO A 22 23.64 -50.30 -43.46
C PRO A 22 24.05 -49.00 -44.16
N VAL A 23 25.14 -48.39 -43.68
CA VAL A 23 25.78 -47.24 -44.28
C VAL A 23 26.45 -47.61 -45.60
N GLU A 24 25.95 -47.06 -46.70
CA GLU A 24 26.63 -47.06 -48.00
C GLU A 24 27.05 -45.60 -48.31
N PRO A 25 28.36 -45.32 -48.50
CA PRO A 25 28.82 -43.97 -48.82
C PRO A 25 28.84 -43.77 -50.34
N ALA A 26 28.14 -42.73 -50.85
CA ALA A 26 28.76 -41.69 -51.67
C ALA A 26 27.76 -40.72 -52.35
N GLN A 27 28.23 -39.46 -52.37
CA GLN A 27 27.99 -38.35 -53.30
C GLN A 27 27.02 -37.23 -52.86
N PRO A 28 27.45 -35.96 -53.00
CA PRO A 28 26.81 -34.81 -52.36
C PRO A 28 25.58 -34.37 -53.15
N PHE A 29 24.42 -34.37 -52.50
CA PHE A 29 23.28 -33.59 -52.97
C PHE A 29 23.49 -32.14 -52.50
N PRO A 30 23.24 -31.12 -53.34
CA PRO A 30 23.42 -29.71 -52.98
C PRO A 30 22.63 -29.36 -51.72
N GLU A 31 23.25 -28.60 -50.82
CA GLU A 31 22.66 -28.09 -49.58
C GLU A 31 21.31 -27.42 -49.88
N GLN A 32 20.21 -28.03 -49.43
CA GLN A 32 18.96 -27.30 -49.26
C GLN A 32 19.19 -26.22 -48.20
N PRO A 33 18.78 -24.96 -48.43
CA PRO A 33 18.87 -23.92 -47.41
C PRO A 33 18.11 -24.38 -46.16
N GLN A 34 18.80 -24.43 -45.02
CA GLN A 34 18.16 -24.63 -43.73
C GLN A 34 17.16 -23.48 -43.49
N PRO A 35 15.95 -23.74 -42.96
CA PRO A 35 15.08 -22.68 -42.50
C PRO A 35 15.82 -21.88 -41.42
N LEU A 36 15.91 -20.56 -41.59
CA LEU A 36 16.48 -19.68 -40.57
C LEU A 36 15.73 -19.89 -39.24
N PRO A 37 16.43 -19.82 -38.09
CA PRO A 37 15.77 -19.78 -36.78
C PRO A 37 14.76 -18.64 -36.77
N THR A 38 13.48 -18.96 -36.54
CA THR A 38 12.45 -17.95 -36.33
C THR A 38 12.77 -17.22 -35.04
N GLU A 39 13.18 -15.95 -35.14
CA GLU A 39 13.33 -15.07 -33.99
C GLU A 39 11.96 -14.99 -33.27
N PRO A 40 11.90 -15.17 -31.94
CA PRO A 40 10.64 -14.99 -31.22
C PRO A 40 10.14 -13.55 -31.44
N PRO A 41 8.82 -13.35 -31.62
CA PRO A 41 8.29 -12.02 -31.86
C PRO A 41 8.73 -11.07 -30.73
N PRO A 42 9.05 -9.80 -31.05
CA PRO A 42 9.45 -8.82 -30.05
C PRO A 42 8.36 -8.78 -28.97
N SER A 43 8.75 -9.02 -27.73
CA SER A 43 7.83 -8.95 -26.60
C SER A 43 7.20 -7.57 -26.58
N GLU A 44 5.86 -7.51 -26.66
CA GLU A 44 5.13 -6.26 -26.48
C GLU A 44 5.55 -5.64 -25.14
N THR A 45 6.19 -4.48 -25.18
CA THR A 45 6.57 -3.75 -23.98
C THR A 45 5.30 -3.25 -23.31
N VAL A 46 4.83 -3.97 -22.29
CA VAL A 46 3.77 -3.46 -21.42
C VAL A 46 4.25 -2.14 -20.81
N PRO A 47 3.48 -1.04 -20.89
CA PRO A 47 3.86 0.22 -20.28
C PRO A 47 4.14 0.02 -18.79
N GLN A 48 5.37 0.30 -18.36
CA GLN A 48 5.71 0.24 -16.94
C GLN A 48 4.92 1.34 -16.19
N PRO A 49 4.33 1.02 -15.03
CA PRO A 49 3.61 2.02 -14.23
C PRO A 49 4.52 3.22 -13.93
N PRO A 50 3.96 4.45 -13.88
CA PRO A 50 4.72 5.64 -13.52
C PRO A 50 5.48 5.43 -12.21
N LYS A 51 6.78 5.76 -12.18
CA LYS A 51 7.59 5.71 -10.97
C LYS A 51 7.03 6.73 -9.97
N MET A 52 6.49 6.26 -8.86
CA MET A 52 6.04 7.12 -7.76
C MET A 52 7.25 7.85 -7.16
N GLN A 53 7.06 9.10 -6.78
CA GLN A 53 8.13 9.88 -6.16
C GLN A 53 8.52 9.30 -4.81
N SER A 54 9.83 9.33 -4.53
CA SER A 54 10.40 8.96 -3.25
C SER A 54 10.45 10.21 -2.38
N ILE A 55 9.64 10.24 -1.32
CA ILE A 55 9.61 11.30 -0.32
C ILE A 55 10.19 10.74 0.97
N ASN A 56 11.09 11.48 1.61
CA ASN A 56 11.60 11.18 2.94
C ASN A 56 10.56 11.57 3.99
N TRP A 57 9.60 10.67 4.22
CA TRP A 57 8.47 10.93 5.11
C TRP A 57 8.91 11.16 6.56
N ASP A 58 9.88 10.40 7.06
CA ASP A 58 10.40 10.57 8.42
C ASP A 58 10.93 11.99 8.63
N ALA A 59 11.87 12.45 7.78
CA ALA A 59 12.41 13.80 7.87
C ALA A 59 11.35 14.90 7.69
N SER A 60 10.26 14.60 6.96
CA SER A 60 9.16 15.54 6.72
C SER A 60 8.23 15.69 7.93
N VAL A 61 7.95 14.61 8.65
CA VAL A 61 6.95 14.60 9.73
C VAL A 61 7.54 14.83 11.11
N THR A 62 8.77 14.38 11.37
CA THR A 62 9.46 14.55 12.66
C THR A 62 9.45 15.98 13.22
N PRO A 63 9.80 17.03 12.45
CA PRO A 63 9.82 18.39 13.01
C PRO A 63 8.43 18.87 13.43
N LEU A 64 7.39 18.50 12.69
CA LEU A 64 6.03 18.87 13.00
C LEU A 64 5.49 18.11 14.22
N VAL A 65 5.81 16.81 14.35
CA VAL A 65 5.50 16.02 15.54
C VAL A 65 6.21 16.61 16.76
N ALA A 66 7.48 17.00 16.64
CA ALA A 66 8.22 17.62 17.72
C ALA A 66 7.62 18.98 18.16
N GLN A 67 7.07 19.77 17.23
CA GLN A 67 6.34 20.99 17.56
C GLN A 67 5.02 20.67 18.27
N MET A 68 4.28 19.68 17.78
CA MET A 68 3.03 19.25 18.40
C MET A 68 3.25 18.79 19.84
N LEU A 69 4.27 17.96 20.11
CA LEU A 69 4.57 17.44 21.44
C LEU A 69 4.97 18.53 22.45
N LYS A 70 5.32 19.73 21.99
CA LYS A 70 5.64 20.91 22.82
C LYS A 70 4.46 21.86 22.99
N ALA A 71 3.33 21.60 22.34
CA ALA A 71 2.17 22.47 22.42
C ALA A 71 1.51 22.37 23.79
N ASP A 72 1.09 23.52 24.31
CA ASP A 72 0.32 23.59 25.55
C ASP A 72 -1.06 22.94 25.38
N GLY A 73 -1.66 22.47 26.49
CA GLY A 73 -2.99 21.86 26.49
C GLY A 73 -3.03 20.39 26.09
N ILE A 74 -1.87 19.75 25.93
CA ILE A 74 -1.76 18.29 25.77
C ILE A 74 -1.65 17.65 27.15
N THR A 75 -2.56 16.73 27.45
CA THR A 75 -2.49 15.92 28.66
C THR A 75 -1.63 14.69 28.39
N ALA A 76 -0.55 14.51 29.16
CA ALA A 76 0.34 13.36 28.99
C ALA A 76 -0.37 12.02 29.24
N GLY A 77 0.06 10.98 28.52
CA GLY A 77 -0.53 9.64 28.58
C GLY A 77 -1.88 9.49 27.87
N SER A 78 -2.35 10.53 27.18
CA SER A 78 -3.63 10.51 26.46
C SER A 78 -3.57 9.60 25.23
N VAL A 79 -4.70 9.01 24.88
CA VAL A 79 -4.85 8.17 23.69
C VAL A 79 -5.02 9.05 22.45
N LEU A 80 -4.17 8.81 21.45
CA LEU A 80 -4.17 9.53 20.18
C LEU A 80 -4.60 8.61 19.04
N LEU A 81 -5.62 9.03 18.31
CA LEU A 81 -6.03 8.42 17.06
C LEU A 81 -5.34 9.10 15.87
N ILE A 82 -4.73 8.30 15.01
CA ILE A 82 -4.19 8.73 13.72
C ILE A 82 -5.11 8.19 12.62
N ASP A 83 -5.78 9.09 11.89
CA ASP A 83 -6.68 8.73 10.78
C ASP A 83 -5.93 8.20 9.54
N GLY A 84 -4.72 8.72 9.35
CA GLY A 84 -3.87 8.50 8.18
C GLY A 84 -3.71 9.79 7.36
N VAL A 85 -2.72 9.78 6.47
CA VAL A 85 -2.41 10.95 5.65
C VAL A 85 -3.40 11.06 4.50
N LYS A 86 -4.19 12.14 4.49
CA LYS A 86 -5.01 12.54 3.35
C LYS A 86 -4.09 13.06 2.24
N ASN A 87 -4.39 12.68 0.99
CA ASN A 87 -3.73 13.22 -0.18
C ASN A 87 -4.68 14.16 -0.91
N SER A 88 -4.38 15.45 -0.89
CA SER A 88 -5.07 16.50 -1.65
C SER A 88 -4.09 17.19 -2.62
N THR A 89 -3.11 16.45 -3.14
CA THR A 89 -2.19 16.93 -4.18
C THR A 89 -2.74 16.69 -5.59
N ASN A 90 -2.04 17.21 -6.61
CA ASN A 90 -2.33 16.94 -8.03
C ASN A 90 -1.87 15.55 -8.52
N GLY A 91 -1.48 14.62 -7.64
CA GLY A 91 -1.02 13.30 -8.02
C GLY A 91 -1.18 12.23 -6.93
N SER A 92 -0.63 11.04 -7.15
CA SER A 92 -0.69 9.93 -6.20
C SER A 92 0.53 9.90 -5.28
N LEU A 93 0.27 9.76 -3.97
CA LEU A 93 1.30 9.64 -2.95
C LEU A 93 1.22 8.28 -2.25
N GLN A 94 2.37 7.81 -1.76
CA GLN A 94 2.48 6.60 -0.93
C GLN A 94 1.99 6.87 0.50
N ARG A 95 0.67 7.12 0.66
CA ARG A 95 0.03 7.52 1.93
C ARG A 95 0.34 6.57 3.08
N ALA A 96 0.36 5.26 2.81
CA ALA A 96 0.67 4.25 3.83
C ALA A 96 2.07 4.46 4.44
N LYS A 97 3.08 4.82 3.63
CA LYS A 97 4.43 5.15 4.13
C LYS A 97 4.43 6.42 4.97
N ALA A 98 3.71 7.45 4.53
CA ALA A 98 3.58 8.69 5.29
C ALA A 98 2.91 8.46 6.66
N THR A 99 1.83 7.67 6.68
CA THR A 99 1.12 7.26 7.91
C THR A 99 2.01 6.41 8.81
N ALA A 100 2.83 5.51 8.26
CA ALA A 100 3.77 4.71 9.03
C ALA A 100 4.87 5.59 9.66
N ALA A 101 5.44 6.53 8.90
CA ALA A 101 6.42 7.48 9.42
C ALA A 101 5.85 8.34 10.57
N LEU A 102 4.58 8.77 10.47
CA LEU A 102 3.90 9.46 11.57
C LEU A 102 3.77 8.59 12.82
N GLN A 103 3.37 7.33 12.66
CA GLN A 103 3.30 6.39 13.77
C GLN A 103 4.67 6.20 14.41
N SER A 104 5.71 5.95 13.61
CA SER A 104 7.09 5.80 14.10
C SER A 104 7.58 7.05 14.85
N ALA A 105 7.33 8.25 14.32
CA ALA A 105 7.69 9.50 14.98
C ALA A 105 6.95 9.72 16.33
N LEU A 106 5.80 9.06 16.52
CA LEU A 106 5.00 9.10 17.73
C LEU A 106 5.14 7.86 18.62
N GLN A 107 5.92 6.84 18.26
CA GLN A 107 6.05 5.64 19.10
C GLN A 107 6.85 5.90 20.38
N ASN A 108 7.89 6.75 20.30
CA ASN A 108 8.84 6.97 21.40
C ASN A 108 8.56 8.29 22.13
N ASN A 109 7.33 8.50 22.58
CA ASN A 109 6.95 9.70 23.36
C ASN A 109 6.10 9.34 24.58
N THR A 110 6.07 10.22 25.58
CA THR A 110 5.30 10.04 26.82
C THR A 110 3.96 10.78 26.82
N GLN A 111 3.72 11.64 25.84
CA GLN A 111 2.51 12.46 25.74
C GLN A 111 1.32 11.63 25.25
N PHE A 112 1.55 10.72 24.30
CA PHE A 112 0.49 9.98 23.62
C PHE A 112 0.67 8.47 23.67
N LYS A 113 -0.43 7.75 23.89
CA LYS A 113 -0.59 6.33 23.61
C LYS A 113 -1.30 6.18 22.28
N LEU A 114 -0.67 5.54 21.31
CA LEU A 114 -1.27 5.40 19.98
C LEU A 114 -2.34 4.32 19.96
N VAL A 115 -3.45 4.61 19.26
CA VAL A 115 -4.40 3.56 18.85
C VAL A 115 -3.70 2.66 17.83
N THR A 116 -3.73 1.35 18.07
CA THR A 116 -3.08 0.38 17.17
C THR A 116 -3.84 0.28 15.84
N PRO A 117 -3.15 -0.08 14.74
CA PRO A 117 -3.81 -0.32 13.46
C PRO A 117 -4.92 -1.38 13.53
N GLU A 118 -4.75 -2.40 14.36
CA GLU A 118 -5.73 -3.48 14.57
C GLU A 118 -7.00 -2.97 15.25
N GLN A 119 -6.86 -2.23 16.35
CA GLN A 119 -7.99 -1.58 17.03
C GLN A 119 -8.73 -0.63 16.09
N LEU A 120 -7.99 0.12 15.28
CA LEU A 120 -8.57 1.04 14.31
C LEU A 120 -9.35 0.30 13.22
N ALA A 121 -8.80 -0.80 12.68
CA ALA A 121 -9.46 -1.61 11.66
C ALA A 121 -10.77 -2.22 12.19
N THR A 122 -10.74 -2.82 13.38
CA THR A 122 -11.94 -3.35 14.04
C THR A 122 -12.98 -2.26 14.25
N ALA A 123 -12.58 -1.11 14.77
CA ALA A 123 -13.48 0.01 15.02
C ALA A 123 -14.11 0.57 13.74
N LYS A 124 -13.34 0.71 12.66
CA LYS A 124 -13.87 1.11 11.33
C LYS A 124 -14.91 0.10 10.84
N GLN A 125 -14.61 -1.20 10.93
CA GLN A 125 -15.54 -2.26 10.53
C GLN A 125 -16.84 -2.22 11.34
N THR A 126 -16.77 -2.03 12.66
CA THR A 126 -17.97 -1.93 13.51
C THR A 126 -18.82 -0.70 13.18
N LEU A 127 -18.20 0.41 12.79
CA LEU A 127 -18.88 1.63 12.41
C LEU A 127 -19.32 1.66 10.94
N GLY A 128 -19.12 0.58 10.18
CA GLY A 128 -19.43 0.52 8.76
C GLY A 128 -18.58 1.46 7.89
N LEU A 129 -17.39 1.85 8.37
CA LEU A 129 -16.44 2.70 7.67
C LEU A 129 -15.48 1.83 6.85
N SER A 130 -15.17 2.25 5.62
CA SER A 130 -14.17 1.55 4.81
C SER A 130 -12.78 1.70 5.42
N ALA A 131 -11.95 0.65 5.31
CA ALA A 131 -10.58 0.67 5.83
C ALA A 131 -9.75 1.84 5.25
N GLU A 132 -9.98 2.14 3.97
CA GLU A 132 -9.32 3.21 3.22
C GLU A 132 -10.00 4.57 3.31
N ASP A 133 -11.21 4.66 3.87
CA ASP A 133 -11.88 5.94 4.08
C ASP A 133 -11.04 6.73 5.09
N SER A 134 -10.53 7.88 4.63
CA SER A 134 -10.07 8.92 5.54
C SER A 134 -11.29 9.39 6.34
N LEU A 135 -11.14 9.69 7.62
CA LEU A 135 -12.14 10.36 8.47
C LEU A 135 -12.30 11.83 8.04
N GLY A 136 -12.58 12.04 6.76
CA GLY A 136 -12.58 13.32 6.07
C GLY A 136 -13.64 14.29 6.60
N SER A 137 -14.60 13.80 7.40
CA SER A 137 -15.48 14.65 8.21
C SER A 137 -15.11 14.56 9.69
N ARG A 138 -15.12 15.72 10.37
CA ARG A 138 -14.86 15.80 11.81
C ARG A 138 -15.80 14.92 12.61
N SER A 139 -17.08 14.82 12.22
CA SER A 139 -18.06 13.99 12.91
C SER A 139 -17.73 12.50 12.85
N LYS A 140 -17.28 11.97 11.69
CA LYS A 140 -16.83 10.57 11.58
C LYS A 140 -15.63 10.31 12.48
N ALA A 141 -14.66 11.23 12.47
CA ALA A 141 -13.47 11.14 13.29
C ALA A 141 -13.77 11.16 14.79
N VAL A 142 -14.65 12.06 15.24
CA VAL A 142 -15.07 12.13 16.64
C VAL A 142 -15.80 10.86 17.05
N GLY A 143 -16.69 10.33 16.20
CA GLY A 143 -17.38 9.06 16.46
C GLY A 143 -16.41 7.89 16.61
N LEU A 144 -15.47 7.76 15.68
CA LEU A 144 -14.45 6.72 15.73
C LEU A 144 -13.51 6.89 16.93
N ALA A 145 -13.06 8.10 17.21
CA ALA A 145 -12.20 8.42 18.35
C ALA A 145 -12.86 8.06 19.67
N ARG A 146 -14.15 8.40 19.84
CA ARG A 146 -14.91 8.00 21.03
C ARG A 146 -15.03 6.48 21.15
N TYR A 147 -15.25 5.78 20.04
CA TYR A 147 -15.35 4.32 20.02
C TYR A 147 -14.03 3.65 20.48
N VAL A 148 -12.87 4.15 20.03
CA VAL A 148 -11.55 3.61 20.43
C VAL A 148 -11.00 4.24 21.71
N GLY A 149 -11.77 5.10 22.40
CA GLY A 149 -11.33 5.77 23.62
C GLY A 149 -10.18 6.76 23.42
N ALA A 150 -10.04 7.37 22.24
CA ALA A 150 -9.07 8.41 21.97
C ALA A 150 -9.53 9.77 22.51
N GLN A 151 -8.61 10.51 23.15
CA GLN A 151 -8.83 11.89 23.61
C GLN A 151 -8.50 12.90 22.52
N TYR A 152 -7.59 12.53 21.61
CA TYR A 152 -7.15 13.39 20.53
C TYR A 152 -7.21 12.68 19.19
N VAL A 153 -7.40 13.45 18.11
CA VAL A 153 -7.26 12.99 16.72
C VAL A 153 -6.21 13.84 16.02
N LEU A 154 -5.22 13.21 15.41
CA LEU A 154 -4.26 13.88 14.55
C LEU A 154 -4.69 13.73 13.08
N TYR A 155 -5.03 14.85 12.46
CA TYR A 155 -5.26 14.95 11.03
C TYR A 155 -3.98 15.35 10.33
N THR A 156 -3.68 14.67 9.21
CA THR A 156 -2.58 15.04 8.33
C THR A 156 -3.08 15.10 6.90
N ASN A 157 -2.73 16.16 6.17
CA ASN A 157 -3.09 16.33 4.78
C ASN A 157 -1.89 16.84 3.96
N ALA A 158 -1.51 16.12 2.92
CA ALA A 158 -0.57 16.57 1.91
C ALA A 158 -1.33 17.36 0.83
N LYS A 159 -0.94 18.60 0.59
CA LYS A 159 -1.61 19.52 -0.36
C LYS A 159 -0.64 20.07 -1.41
N GLY A 160 -1.19 20.51 -2.53
CA GLY A 160 -0.44 21.22 -3.57
C GLY A 160 0.16 20.30 -4.62
N ASP A 161 1.39 20.57 -5.04
CA ASP A 161 2.07 19.78 -6.06
C ASP A 161 2.59 18.46 -5.48
N VAL A 162 2.38 17.34 -6.17
CA VAL A 162 2.80 15.99 -5.74
C VAL A 162 4.32 15.87 -5.60
N LYS A 163 5.09 16.71 -6.33
CA LYS A 163 6.56 16.76 -6.29
C LYS A 163 7.12 17.59 -5.16
N SER A 164 6.32 18.44 -4.55
CA SER A 164 6.74 19.25 -3.40
C SER A 164 5.52 19.57 -2.52
N PRO A 165 4.84 18.55 -1.97
CA PRO A 165 3.63 18.79 -1.21
C PRO A 165 3.92 19.56 0.08
N THR A 166 2.96 20.38 0.47
CA THR A 166 2.91 20.96 1.82
C THR A 166 2.12 20.02 2.71
N LEU A 167 2.74 19.57 3.81
CA LEU A 167 2.06 18.85 4.87
C LEU A 167 1.39 19.83 5.81
N GLN A 168 0.09 19.62 6.03
CA GLN A 168 -0.68 20.28 7.07
C GLN A 168 -1.05 19.26 8.14
N MET A 169 -0.77 19.56 9.40
CA MET A 169 -1.19 18.77 10.55
C MET A 169 -2.05 19.56 11.51
N GLN A 170 -3.06 18.90 12.07
CA GLN A 170 -4.00 19.49 13.02
C GLN A 170 -4.32 18.48 14.11
N LEU A 171 -4.12 18.87 15.37
CA LEU A 171 -4.48 18.08 16.53
C LEU A 171 -5.82 18.56 17.07
N MET A 172 -6.81 17.68 17.09
CA MET A 172 -8.16 17.96 17.56
C MET A 172 -8.41 17.31 18.92
N LEU A 173 -8.97 18.06 19.86
CA LEU A 173 -9.50 17.52 21.12
C LEU A 173 -10.89 16.89 20.86
N VAL A 174 -11.05 15.60 21.14
CA VAL A 174 -12.27 14.83 20.82
C VAL A 174 -13.47 15.28 21.64
N GLN A 175 -13.24 15.75 22.86
CA GLN A 175 -14.30 16.18 23.77
C GLN A 175 -15.09 17.37 23.21
N THR A 176 -14.37 18.38 22.70
CA THR A 176 -14.94 19.64 22.21
C THR A 176 -15.02 19.73 20.69
N GLY A 177 -14.22 18.93 19.97
CA GLY A 177 -14.04 19.05 18.52
C GLY A 177 -13.16 20.22 18.10
N GLU A 178 -12.48 20.87 19.04
CA GLU A 178 -11.60 22.02 18.81
C GLU A 178 -10.21 21.60 18.32
N ILE A 179 -9.62 22.40 17.44
CA ILE A 179 -8.21 22.24 17.03
C ILE A 179 -7.33 22.96 18.05
N ILE A 180 -6.60 22.20 18.86
CA ILE A 180 -5.73 22.74 19.92
C ILE A 180 -4.30 22.99 19.43
N TRP A 181 -3.92 22.39 18.30
CA TRP A 181 -2.63 22.65 17.66
C TRP A 181 -2.75 22.48 16.14
N SER A 182 -1.99 23.27 15.40
CA SER A 182 -1.82 23.08 13.96
C SER A 182 -0.42 23.48 13.51
N GLY A 183 0.07 22.81 12.48
CA GLY A 183 1.39 23.08 11.91
C GLY A 183 1.42 22.80 10.42
N ASN A 184 2.31 23.48 9.70
CA ASN A 184 2.57 23.24 8.28
C ASN A 184 4.06 22.99 8.07
N GLY A 185 4.40 22.07 7.18
CA GLY A 185 5.78 21.75 6.84
C GLY A 185 5.91 21.35 5.37
N VAL A 186 7.11 21.53 4.82
CA VAL A 186 7.44 21.09 3.46
C VAL A 186 8.04 19.68 3.52
N VAL A 187 7.69 18.84 2.54
CA VAL A 187 8.30 17.51 2.48
C VAL A 187 9.76 17.57 2.03
N GLN A 188 10.53 16.62 2.53
CA GLN A 188 11.93 16.39 2.18
C GLN A 188 12.03 15.20 1.21
N HIS A 189 13.05 15.20 0.33
CA HIS A 189 13.28 14.14 -0.67
C HIS A 189 14.58 13.39 -0.36
#